data_AF-A0A2T3MHJ4-F1
#
_entry.id   AF-A0A2T3MHJ4-F1
#
_cell.length_a   1.000
_cell.length_b   1.000
_cell.length_c   1.000
_cell.angle_alpha   90.00
_cell.angle_beta   90.00
_cell.angle_gamma   90.00
#
_symmetry.space_group_name_H-M   'P 1'
#
loop_
_entity.id
_entity.type
_entity.pdbx_description
1 polymer ?
#
loop_
_entity_poly.entity_id
_entity_poly.type
_entity_poly.pdbx_seq_one_letter_code
_entity_poly.pdbx_strand_id
1 'polypeptide(L)'
;MQKEKMNNEYKEFIRVKRGSNKLVLQVFQIKWNGPHTPVSKWVTVKTLETSVDLIKLDEEIALLLNTTKYFGFCTKCERNLLKGWMHSDNYCQSCAAQEFQIVY
;
A
#
# COMPACT_ATOMS: atom_id res chain seq x y z
N MET A 1 22.99 3.94 1.68
CA MET A 1 22.37 4.65 0.55
C MET A 1 20.96 4.14 0.14
N GLN A 2 20.27 3.29 0.93
CA GLN A 2 18.94 2.77 0.54
C GLN A 2 17.78 3.17 1.48
N LYS A 3 18.05 3.77 2.65
CA LYS A 3 17.00 4.11 3.64
C LYS A 3 16.17 5.36 3.28
N GLU A 4 16.71 6.32 2.54
CA GLU A 4 16.02 7.59 2.25
C GLU A 4 15.02 7.52 1.08
N LYS A 5 15.19 6.60 0.13
CA LYS A 5 14.24 6.43 -0.99
C LYS A 5 12.95 5.72 -0.60
N MET A 6 12.96 4.97 0.50
CA MET A 6 11.81 4.18 0.95
C MET A 6 10.64 5.03 1.49
N ASN A 7 10.87 6.33 1.74
CA ASN A 7 9.99 7.10 2.62
C ASN A 7 8.96 8.01 1.91
N ASN A 8 8.94 8.11 0.58
CA ASN A 8 8.02 9.04 -0.10
C ASN A 8 6.95 8.36 -0.97
N GLU A 9 7.22 7.20 -1.56
CA GLU A 9 6.31 6.55 -2.51
C GLU A 9 5.09 5.90 -1.85
N TYR A 10 5.18 5.58 -0.56
CA TYR A 10 4.13 4.84 0.15
C TYR A 10 3.27 5.69 1.07
N LYS A 11 3.59 6.99 1.24
CA LYS A 11 2.79 7.92 2.04
C LYS A 11 1.37 8.07 1.51
N GLU A 12 1.17 7.81 0.22
CA GLU A 12 -0.13 7.81 -0.43
C GLU A 12 -0.98 6.58 -0.04
N PHE A 13 -0.34 5.49 0.40
CA PHE A 13 -0.99 4.20 0.68
C PHE A 13 -0.98 3.82 2.15
N ILE A 14 -0.06 4.37 2.94
CA ILE A 14 0.07 4.10 4.37
C ILE A 14 0.02 5.42 5.11
N ARG A 15 -0.81 5.48 6.16
CA ARG A 15 -0.86 6.63 7.05
C ARG A 15 -0.90 6.21 8.51
N VAL A 16 -0.30 7.04 9.35
CA VAL A 16 -0.38 6.93 10.81
C VAL A 16 -1.29 8.03 11.31
N LYS A 17 -2.32 7.66 12.08
CA LYS A 17 -3.19 8.62 12.78
C LYS A 17 -2.91 8.58 14.27
N ARG A 18 -2.80 9.74 14.90
CA ARG A 18 -2.74 9.85 16.35
C ARG A 18 -4.16 9.84 16.92
N GLY A 19 -4.47 8.84 17.73
CA GLY A 19 -5.64 8.81 18.61
C GLY A 19 -5.29 9.25 20.02
N SER A 20 -6.25 9.18 20.94
CA SER A 20 -6.13 9.72 22.30
C SER A 20 -4.94 9.19 23.09
N ASN A 21 -4.56 7.91 22.90
CA ASN A 21 -3.39 7.30 23.54
C ASN A 21 -2.72 6.21 22.68
N LYS A 22 -3.04 6.19 21.38
CA LYS A 22 -2.59 5.16 20.46
C LYS A 22 -2.26 5.76 19.09
N LEU A 23 -1.31 5.16 18.39
CA LEU A 23 -1.08 5.40 16.97
C LEU A 23 -1.83 4.33 16.18
N VAL A 24 -2.60 4.78 15.19
CA VAL A 24 -3.41 3.91 14.34
C VAL A 24 -2.76 3.89 12.96
N LEU A 25 -2.19 2.75 12.61
CA LEU A 25 -1.60 2.51 11.30
C LEU A 25 -2.69 2.02 10.35
N GLN A 26 -2.88 2.73 9.25
CA GLN A 26 -3.90 2.46 8.26
C GLN A 26 -3.29 2.28 6.87
N VAL A 27 -3.87 1.36 6.11
CA VAL A 27 -3.53 1.14 4.71
C VAL A 27 -4.72 1.52 3.83
N PHE A 28 -4.44 2.17 2.71
CA PHE A 28 -5.43 2.46 1.69
C PHE A 28 -5.75 1.17 0.94
N GLN A 29 -7.04 0.86 0.81
CA GLN A 29 -7.50 -0.31 0.08
C GLN A 29 -8.41 0.12 -1.04
N ILE A 30 -8.25 -0.53 -2.18
CA ILE A 30 -9.12 -0.36 -3.34
C ILE A 30 -9.72 -1.72 -3.66
N LYS A 31 -11.03 -1.76 -3.80
CA LYS A 31 -11.79 -2.92 -4.29
C LYS A 31 -12.55 -2.50 -5.52
N TRP A 32 -12.75 -3.41 -6.46
CA TRP A 32 -13.49 -3.14 -7.67
C TRP A 32 -14.83 -3.87 -7.60
N ASN A 33 -15.94 -3.11 -7.62
CA ASN A 33 -17.30 -3.64 -7.68
C ASN A 33 -17.80 -3.74 -9.14
N GLY A 34 -16.87 -3.97 -10.06
CA GLY A 34 -17.06 -3.91 -11.51
C GLY A 34 -15.83 -3.31 -12.18
N PRO A 35 -15.67 -3.45 -13.51
CA PRO A 35 -14.46 -3.06 -14.22
C PRO A 35 -14.08 -1.58 -14.08
N HIS A 36 -15.06 -0.68 -13.92
CA HIS A 36 -14.86 0.77 -13.85
C HIS A 36 -15.33 1.39 -12.53
N THR A 37 -15.54 0.57 -11.50
CA THR A 37 -16.16 1.00 -10.23
C THR A 37 -15.22 0.74 -9.04
N PRO A 38 -14.15 1.54 -8.88
CA PRO A 38 -13.26 1.43 -7.75
C PRO A 38 -13.91 2.00 -6.49
N VAL A 39 -13.90 1.21 -5.42
CA VAL A 39 -14.31 1.61 -4.08
C VAL A 39 -13.08 1.63 -3.20
N SER A 40 -12.72 2.82 -2.73
CA SER A 40 -11.55 3.02 -1.89
C SER A 40 -11.91 3.27 -0.43
N LYS A 41 -11.09 2.76 0.49
CA LYS A 41 -11.22 3.07 1.92
C LYS A 41 -9.90 2.94 2.65
N TRP A 42 -9.76 3.65 3.77
CA TRP A 42 -8.68 3.45 4.71
C TRP A 42 -9.05 2.38 5.73
N VAL A 43 -8.21 1.35 5.86
CA VAL A 43 -8.44 0.25 6.80
C VAL A 43 -7.37 0.28 7.88
N THR A 44 -7.81 0.25 9.14
CA THR A 44 -6.91 0.08 10.27
C THR A 44 -6.32 -1.33 10.23
N VAL A 45 -4.99 -1.40 10.15
CA VAL A 45 -4.25 -2.66 10.09
C VAL A 45 -3.54 -2.97 11.40
N LYS A 46 -3.11 -1.93 12.11
CA LYS A 46 -2.46 -2.08 13.41
C LYS A 46 -2.70 -0.86 14.28
N THR A 47 -2.70 -1.09 15.59
CA THR A 47 -2.73 -0.03 16.59
C THR A 47 -1.51 -0.21 17.50
N LEU A 48 -0.76 0.87 17.71
CA LEU A 48 0.45 0.93 18.52
C LEU A 48 0.24 1.90 19.68
N GLU A 49 1.07 1.81 20.70
CA GLU A 49 1.11 2.83 21.74
C GLU A 49 1.74 4.12 21.21
N THR A 50 1.39 5.28 21.78
CA THR A 50 2.00 6.56 21.41
C THR A 50 3.47 6.70 21.78
N SER A 51 3.95 5.84 22.68
CA SER A 51 5.34 5.73 23.13
C SER A 51 6.21 4.85 22.22
N VAL A 52 5.66 4.29 21.13
CA VAL A 52 6.43 3.44 20.22
C VAL A 52 7.59 4.22 19.61
N ASP A 53 8.78 3.62 19.63
CA ASP A 53 9.95 4.20 18.99
C ASP A 53 9.79 4.20 17.46
N LEU A 54 10.41 5.20 16.81
CA LEU A 54 10.39 5.41 15.37
C LEU A 54 10.97 4.21 14.61
N ILE A 55 12.00 3.55 15.15
CA ILE A 55 12.60 2.36 14.51
C ILE A 55 11.56 1.25 14.39
N LYS A 56 10.81 0.99 15.47
CA LYS A 56 9.75 -0.02 15.46
C LYS A 56 8.60 0.39 14.54
N LEU A 57 8.26 1.68 14.49
CA LEU A 57 7.23 2.17 13.57
C LEU A 57 7.63 1.94 12.10
N ASP A 58 8.90 2.19 11.75
CA ASP A 58 9.43 1.96 10.41
C ASP A 58 9.44 0.46 10.05
N GLU A 59 9.80 -0.41 10.99
CA GLU A 59 9.72 -1.87 10.81
C GLU A 59 8.28 -2.33 10.55
N GLU A 60 7.30 -1.80 11.29
CA GLU A 60 5.88 -2.11 11.08
C GLU A 60 5.37 -1.64 9.72
N ILE A 61 5.83 -0.48 9.25
CA ILE A 61 5.52 0.03 7.90
C ILE A 61 6.15 -0.88 6.85
N ALA A 62 7.41 -1.27 7.02
CA ALA A 62 8.10 -2.17 6.10
C ALA A 62 7.43 -3.55 6.02
N LEU A 63 6.97 -4.10 7.15
CA LEU A 63 6.20 -5.35 7.18
C LEU A 63 4.87 -5.22 6.43
N LEU A 64 4.18 -4.09 6.57
CA LEU A 64 2.94 -3.85 5.83
C LEU A 64 3.16 -3.79 4.32
N LEU A 65 4.24 -3.14 3.86
CA LEU A 65 4.57 -3.07 2.43
C LEU A 65 4.83 -4.45 1.82
N ASN A 66 5.33 -5.40 2.61
CA ASN A 66 5.54 -6.77 2.18
C ASN A 66 4.32 -7.68 2.40
N THR A 67 3.21 -7.14 2.91
CA THR A 67 1.99 -7.93 3.15
C THR A 67 1.17 -8.06 1.86
N THR A 68 1.19 -9.26 1.28
CA THR A 68 0.51 -9.59 -0.01
C THR A 68 -1.00 -9.36 0.00
N LYS A 69 -1.62 -9.30 1.18
CA LYS A 69 -3.03 -8.93 1.35
C LYS A 69 -3.33 -7.49 0.93
N TYR A 70 -2.35 -6.60 1.06
CA TYR A 70 -2.53 -5.16 0.83
C TYR A 70 -1.74 -4.65 -0.36
N PHE A 71 -0.56 -5.23 -0.62
CA PHE A 71 0.32 -4.83 -1.71
C PHE A 71 0.62 -6.00 -2.64
N GLY A 72 0.91 -5.68 -3.89
CA GLY A 72 1.47 -6.59 -4.87
C GLY A 72 2.66 -5.94 -5.57
N PHE A 73 3.59 -6.78 -6.03
CA PHE A 73 4.77 -6.33 -6.76
C PHE A 73 4.53 -6.45 -8.26
N CYS A 74 4.69 -5.34 -8.99
CA CYS A 74 4.65 -5.36 -10.45
C CYS A 74 6.04 -5.67 -11.00
N THR A 75 6.19 -6.76 -11.72
CA THR A 75 7.48 -7.17 -12.29
C THR A 75 7.92 -6.28 -13.46
N LYS A 76 7.01 -5.51 -14.06
CA LYS A 76 7.32 -4.60 -15.17
C LYS A 76 7.90 -3.27 -14.72
N CYS A 77 7.28 -2.63 -13.73
CA CYS A 77 7.75 -1.33 -13.22
C CYS A 77 8.53 -1.44 -11.91
N GLU A 78 8.71 -2.66 -11.39
CA GLU A 78 9.48 -2.98 -10.17
C GLU A 78 9.02 -2.20 -8.93
N ARG A 79 7.70 -1.96 -8.80
CA ARG A 79 7.11 -1.23 -7.68
C ARG A 79 6.10 -2.07 -6.92
N ASN A 80 6.07 -1.87 -5.60
CA ASN A 80 4.98 -2.33 -4.75
C ASN A 80 3.80 -1.36 -4.87
N LEU A 81 2.65 -1.88 -5.26
CA LEU A 81 1.41 -1.14 -5.48
C LEU A 81 0.29 -1.77 -4.67
N LEU A 82 -0.79 -1.03 -4.44
CA LEU A 82 -1.97 -1.58 -3.79
C LEU A 82 -2.46 -2.81 -4.54
N LYS A 83 -2.86 -3.86 -3.81
CA LYS A 83 -3.39 -5.10 -4.42
C LYS A 83 -4.59 -4.81 -5.31
N GLY A 84 -5.39 -3.79 -4.98
CA GLY A 84 -6.50 -3.32 -5.81
C GLY A 84 -6.07 -2.67 -7.14
N TRP A 85 -4.83 -2.22 -7.30
CA TRP A 85 -4.28 -1.71 -8.57
C TRP A 85 -3.48 -2.76 -9.33
N MET A 86 -3.43 -3.99 -8.82
CA MET A 86 -2.86 -5.10 -9.54
C MET A 86 -3.91 -5.65 -10.52
N HIS A 87 -3.50 -5.88 -11.77
CA HIS A 87 -4.30 -6.61 -12.75
C HIS A 87 -4.20 -8.12 -12.52
N SER A 88 -2.97 -8.60 -12.27
CA SER A 88 -2.65 -9.99 -11.95
C SER A 88 -1.65 -10.05 -10.80
N ASP A 89 -1.14 -11.22 -10.45
CA ASP A 89 -0.10 -11.31 -9.41
C ASP A 89 1.23 -10.66 -9.80
N ASN A 90 1.46 -10.41 -11.10
CA ASN A 90 2.74 -9.91 -11.61
C ASN A 90 2.66 -8.53 -12.30
N TYR A 91 1.47 -8.05 -12.67
CA TYR A 91 1.31 -6.79 -13.39
C TYR A 91 0.34 -5.84 -12.69
N CYS A 92 0.71 -4.56 -12.60
CA CYS A 92 -0.24 -3.51 -12.25
C CYS A 92 -1.12 -3.13 -13.43
N GLN A 93 -2.27 -2.54 -13.16
CA GLN A 93 -3.23 -2.10 -14.17
C GLN A 93 -2.61 -1.12 -15.18
N SER A 94 -1.77 -0.18 -14.73
CA SER A 94 -1.12 0.77 -15.64
C SER A 94 -0.16 0.07 -16.62
N CYS A 95 0.67 -0.85 -16.15
CA CYS A 95 1.57 -1.62 -17.03
C CYS A 95 0.78 -2.58 -17.92
N ALA A 96 -0.26 -3.23 -17.39
CA ALA A 96 -1.12 -4.11 -18.17
C ALA A 96 -1.84 -3.35 -19.30
N ALA A 97 -2.29 -2.11 -19.04
CA ALA A 97 -2.92 -1.28 -20.06
C ALA A 97 -1.96 -0.94 -21.20
N GLN A 98 -0.69 -0.68 -20.88
CA GLN A 98 0.33 -0.37 -21.87
C GLN A 98 0.76 -1.60 -22.70
N GLU A 99 0.96 -2.74 -22.04
CA GLU A 99 1.48 -3.96 -22.68
C GLU A 99 0.40 -4.75 -23.43
N PHE A 100 -0.81 -4.79 -22.87
CA PHE A 100 -1.90 -5.66 -23.37
C PHE A 100 -3.06 -4.87 -23.98
N GLN A 101 -2.96 -3.55 -24.07
CA GLN A 101 -4.01 -2.65 -24.58
C GLN A 101 -5.36 -2.81 -23.85
N ILE A 102 -5.32 -3.14 -22.54
CA ILE A 102 -6.50 -3.26 -21.68
C ILE A 102 -6.90 -1.89 -21.13
N VAL A 103 -8.20 -1.59 -21.07
CA VAL A 103 -8.74 -0.37 -20.45
C VAL A 103 -9.40 -0.71 -19.11
N TYR A 104 -9.06 0.03 -18.06
CA TYR A 104 -9.61 -0.09 -16.70
C TYR A 104 -10.39 1.16 -16.32
#